data_AF-A0A955CN98-F1
#
_entry.id   AF-A0A955CN98-F1
#
_cell.length_a   1.000
_cell.length_b   1.000
_cell.length_c   1.000
_cell.angle_alpha   90.00
_cell.angle_beta   90.00
_cell.angle_gamma   90.00
#
_symmetry.space_group_name_H-M   'P 1'
#
loop_
_entity.id
_entity.type
_entity.pdbx_description
1 polymer ?
#
loop_
_entity_poly.entity_id
_entity_poly.type
_entity_poly.pdbx_seq_one_letter_code
_entity_poly.pdbx_strand_id
1 'polypeptide(L)'
;MMKIQATGLIAVFVCGTASAGLADFYVAGADGRIYSVSGASLTANEIYQVQGGLAINDIIFTGGNKMLANVTDQLIEYNMSTGTETVIFDVNDLEGEDEFYFSSGFAGTHRGDIFMSIRRIGPTVNDYIGATYDPFSGDFTELADIQSGVGGLYFDHQEIAPNRFLGADFENDSIRVFNSASGMEIASYDIGFGPVSFLELASGIFVLDRDGGLHSFDADNGATSYYGSITGFSGDLLGAASTEIFRVPAPGTGLLMGFAGLIAVRRRR
;
A
#
# COMPACT_ATOMS: atom_id res chain seq x y z
N MET A 1 46.00 -57.41 -6.05
CA MET A 1 45.53 -56.33 -6.96
C MET A 1 44.82 -55.29 -6.10
N MET A 2 45.44 -54.11 -5.92
CA MET A 2 44.93 -53.03 -5.09
C MET A 2 44.17 -52.05 -6.01
N LYS A 3 42.88 -51.81 -5.76
CA LYS A 3 42.09 -50.80 -6.49
C LYS A 3 42.21 -49.47 -5.76
N ILE A 4 42.84 -48.49 -6.40
CA ILE A 4 42.86 -47.10 -5.97
C ILE A 4 41.54 -46.48 -6.46
N GLN A 5 40.68 -46.05 -5.54
CA GLN A 5 39.54 -45.21 -5.86
C GLN A 5 39.98 -43.74 -5.81
N ALA A 6 39.94 -43.09 -6.98
CA ALA A 6 40.12 -41.64 -7.10
C ALA A 6 38.75 -40.98 -6.97
N THR A 7 38.50 -40.35 -5.83
CA THR A 7 37.32 -39.51 -5.62
C THR A 7 37.61 -38.14 -6.26
N GLY A 8 37.07 -37.92 -7.45
CA GLY A 8 37.14 -36.62 -8.13
C GLY A 8 36.22 -35.63 -7.43
N LEU A 9 36.81 -34.62 -6.78
CA LEU A 9 36.10 -33.46 -6.25
C LEU A 9 35.72 -32.56 -7.43
N ILE A 10 34.45 -32.60 -7.86
CA ILE A 10 33.92 -31.63 -8.82
C ILE A 10 33.56 -30.38 -8.02
N ALA A 11 34.46 -29.39 -8.05
CA ALA A 11 34.14 -28.05 -7.58
C ALA A 11 33.21 -27.38 -8.59
N VAL A 12 31.92 -27.33 -8.26
CA VAL A 12 30.95 -26.51 -9.00
C VAL A 12 31.21 -25.06 -8.59
N PHE A 13 31.95 -24.33 -9.42
CA PHE A 13 32.02 -22.88 -9.33
C PHE A 13 30.66 -22.33 -9.77
N VAL A 14 29.79 -22.03 -8.81
CA VAL A 14 28.63 -21.17 -9.03
C VAL A 14 29.18 -19.76 -9.20
N CYS A 15 29.37 -19.32 -10.44
CA CYS A 15 29.50 -17.91 -10.73
C CYS A 15 28.18 -17.25 -10.36
N GLY A 16 28.09 -16.68 -9.15
CA GLY A 16 26.98 -15.82 -8.78
C GLY A 16 26.94 -14.66 -9.76
N THR A 17 26.00 -14.69 -10.68
CA THR A 17 25.62 -13.49 -11.42
C THR A 17 25.19 -12.48 -10.38
N ALA A 18 25.90 -11.35 -10.28
CA ALA A 18 25.41 -10.21 -9.52
C ALA A 18 24.01 -9.89 -10.05
N SER A 19 22.99 -10.26 -9.29
CA SER A 19 21.62 -9.83 -9.56
C SER A 19 21.68 -8.31 -9.60
N ALA A 20 21.14 -7.69 -10.65
CA ALA A 20 20.78 -6.29 -10.55
C ALA A 20 19.93 -6.15 -9.27
N GLY A 21 20.36 -5.29 -8.35
CA GLY A 21 19.62 -5.04 -7.11
C GLY A 21 18.24 -4.46 -7.44
N LEU A 22 17.31 -4.55 -6.49
CA LEU A 22 16.05 -3.82 -6.61
C LEU A 22 16.33 -2.32 -6.66
N ALA A 23 15.36 -1.55 -7.17
CA ALA A 23 15.33 -0.12 -6.90
C ALA A 23 15.14 0.11 -5.40
N ASP A 24 15.61 1.25 -4.89
CA ASP A 24 15.34 1.65 -3.51
C ASP A 24 13.84 1.90 -3.33
N PHE A 25 13.34 1.64 -2.12
CA PHE A 25 11.94 1.77 -1.77
C PHE A 25 11.78 2.21 -0.31
N TYR A 26 10.55 2.40 0.14
CA TYR A 26 10.22 2.79 1.50
C TYR A 26 9.38 1.73 2.20
N VAL A 27 9.56 1.62 3.51
CA VAL A 27 8.68 0.81 4.37
C VAL A 27 8.28 1.63 5.60
N ALA A 28 7.10 1.34 6.13
CA ALA A 28 6.59 1.94 7.35
C ALA A 28 6.41 0.88 8.45
N GLY A 29 6.81 1.26 9.66
CA GLY A 29 6.56 0.50 10.87
C GLY A 29 5.25 0.87 11.53
N ALA A 30 4.67 -0.07 12.27
CA ALA A 30 3.47 0.13 13.07
C ALA A 30 3.59 1.22 14.14
N ASP A 31 4.81 1.65 14.47
CA ASP A 31 5.11 2.70 15.44
C ASP A 31 5.27 4.09 14.82
N GLY A 32 4.96 4.22 13.52
CA GLY A 32 5.01 5.49 12.79
C GLY A 32 6.38 5.85 12.22
N ARG A 33 7.37 4.95 12.30
CA ARG A 33 8.67 5.11 11.65
C ARG A 33 8.58 4.80 10.18
N ILE A 34 9.28 5.60 9.37
CA ILE A 34 9.41 5.38 7.94
C ILE A 34 10.89 5.23 7.61
N TYR A 35 11.20 4.19 6.85
CA TYR A 35 12.55 3.81 6.50
C TYR A 35 12.72 3.85 4.98
N SER A 36 13.88 4.35 4.54
CA SER A 36 14.36 4.11 3.18
C SER A 36 15.15 2.81 3.17
N VAL A 37 14.82 1.92 2.23
CA VAL A 37 15.45 0.61 2.04
C VAL A 37 16.31 0.64 0.79
N SER A 38 17.59 0.33 0.96
CA SER A 38 18.52 0.09 -0.15
C SER A 38 18.12 -1.19 -0.88
N GLY A 39 17.69 -1.09 -2.13
CA GLY A 39 17.27 -2.26 -2.92
C GLY A 39 18.42 -3.23 -3.24
N ALA A 40 19.66 -2.77 -3.12
CA ALA A 40 20.86 -3.59 -3.30
C ALA A 40 21.24 -4.43 -2.07
N SER A 41 20.94 -3.94 -0.86
CA SER A 41 21.37 -4.58 0.40
C SER A 41 20.23 -4.97 1.34
N LEU A 42 19.00 -4.55 1.04
CA LEU A 42 17.82 -4.66 1.90
C LEU A 42 18.08 -4.09 3.30
N THR A 43 18.88 -3.02 3.37
CA THR A 43 19.14 -2.32 4.64
C THR A 43 18.25 -1.10 4.70
N ALA A 44 17.39 -1.07 5.71
CA ALA A 44 16.53 0.04 6.08
C ALA A 44 17.32 1.06 6.91
N ASN A 45 17.10 2.34 6.63
CA ASN A 45 17.54 3.46 7.45
C ASN A 45 16.33 4.34 7.75
N GLU A 46 16.11 4.65 9.01
CA GLU A 46 15.04 5.56 9.41
C GLU A 46 15.29 6.94 8.79
N ILE A 47 14.27 7.47 8.12
CA ILE A 47 14.32 8.79 7.48
C ILE A 47 13.30 9.76 8.07
N TYR A 48 12.25 9.24 8.72
CA TYR A 48 11.18 10.05 9.29
C TYR A 48 10.43 9.26 10.36
N GLN A 49 9.85 10.00 11.31
CA GLN A 49 8.97 9.49 12.36
C GLN A 49 7.75 10.40 12.42
N VAL A 50 6.56 9.82 12.22
CA VAL A 50 5.29 10.53 12.40
C VAL A 50 5.17 10.98 13.86
N GLN A 51 4.84 12.26 14.08
CA GLN A 51 4.73 12.79 15.43
C GLN A 51 3.48 12.25 16.13
N GLY A 52 3.58 12.00 17.43
CA GLY A 52 2.47 11.45 18.23
C GLY A 52 2.40 9.93 18.29
N GLY A 53 3.24 9.20 17.53
CA GLY A 53 3.37 7.74 17.64
C GLY A 53 2.11 6.97 17.24
N LEU A 54 1.33 7.52 16.31
CA LEU A 54 0.14 6.87 15.79
C LEU A 54 0.53 5.68 14.90
N ALA A 55 -0.32 4.66 14.90
CA ALA A 55 -0.12 3.47 14.08
C ALA A 55 -0.34 3.82 12.61
N ILE A 56 0.73 3.73 11.81
CA ILE A 56 0.63 3.75 10.36
C ILE A 56 0.18 2.36 9.93
N ASN A 57 -0.98 2.29 9.29
CA ASN A 57 -1.47 1.05 8.71
C ASN A 57 -0.83 0.79 7.34
N ASP A 58 -0.56 1.85 6.58
CA ASP A 58 -0.13 1.74 5.18
C ASP A 58 0.47 3.06 4.66
N ILE A 59 1.23 3.02 3.55
CA ILE A 59 1.90 4.18 2.95
C ILE A 59 1.94 4.15 1.42
N ILE A 60 1.91 5.34 0.80
CA ILE A 60 2.22 5.53 -0.64
C ILE A 60 3.10 6.77 -0.81
N PHE A 61 4.14 6.68 -1.64
CA PHE A 61 5.00 7.80 -1.97
C PHE A 61 4.35 8.72 -3.01
N THR A 62 4.18 10.01 -2.67
CA THR A 62 3.52 10.99 -3.54
C THR A 62 4.48 11.93 -4.28
N GLY A 63 5.79 11.73 -4.11
CA GLY A 63 6.83 12.51 -4.77
C GLY A 63 7.26 13.75 -3.98
N GLY A 64 8.42 14.32 -4.32
CA GLY A 64 8.89 15.58 -3.72
C GLY A 64 9.08 15.53 -2.19
N ASN A 65 9.55 14.40 -1.66
CA ASN A 65 9.66 14.09 -0.23
C ASN A 65 8.33 14.08 0.52
N LYS A 66 7.23 13.81 -0.20
CA LYS A 66 5.92 13.62 0.37
C LYS A 66 5.50 12.16 0.35
N MET A 67 4.72 11.79 1.35
CA MET A 67 4.18 10.47 1.49
C MET A 67 2.76 10.59 2.04
N LEU A 68 1.83 9.87 1.44
CA LEU A 68 0.51 9.66 2.00
C LEU A 68 0.61 8.47 2.94
N ALA A 69 0.07 8.58 4.14
CA ALA A 69 -0.04 7.45 5.05
C ALA A 69 -1.48 7.32 5.54
N ASN A 70 -1.91 6.07 5.71
CA ASN A 70 -3.13 5.75 6.42
C ASN A 70 -2.80 5.67 7.90
N VAL A 71 -3.39 6.57 8.68
CA VAL A 71 -3.26 6.63 10.13
C VAL A 71 -4.67 6.56 10.68
N THR A 72 -5.00 5.43 11.30
CA THR A 72 -6.35 5.13 11.83
C THR A 72 -7.46 5.27 10.78
N ASP A 73 -8.12 6.41 10.77
CA ASP A 73 -9.31 6.84 10.03
C ASP A 73 -8.99 7.94 9.00
N GLN A 74 -7.73 8.38 8.96
CA GLN A 74 -7.28 9.51 8.15
C GLN A 74 -6.23 9.08 7.11
N LEU A 75 -6.32 9.68 5.93
CA LEU A 75 -5.23 9.76 4.98
C LEU A 75 -4.51 11.10 5.16
N ILE A 76 -3.27 11.04 5.61
CA ILE A 76 -2.47 12.22 5.93
C ILE A 76 -1.28 12.29 4.97
N GLU A 77 -1.14 13.40 4.27
CA GLU A 77 0.08 13.71 3.50
C GLU A 77 1.13 14.32 4.44
N TYR A 78 2.27 13.65 4.53
CA TYR A 78 3.44 14.11 5.26
C TYR A 78 4.48 14.67 4.29
N ASN A 79 4.90 15.91 4.51
CA ASN A 79 6.12 16.43 3.91
C ASN A 79 7.31 16.10 4.83
N MET A 80 8.06 15.06 4.48
CA MET A 80 9.17 14.56 5.30
C MET A 80 10.34 15.54 5.41
N SER A 81 10.41 16.56 4.54
CA SER A 81 11.45 17.60 4.63
C SER A 81 11.11 18.72 5.59
N THR A 82 9.81 19.07 5.70
CA THR A 82 9.35 20.18 6.55
C THR A 82 8.68 19.71 7.83
N GLY A 83 8.34 18.42 7.92
CA GLY A 83 7.50 17.86 8.99
C GLY A 83 6.06 18.36 8.94
N THR A 84 5.62 18.89 7.80
CA THR A 84 4.25 19.40 7.64
C THR A 84 3.30 18.25 7.36
N GLU A 85 2.16 18.24 8.04
CA GLU A 85 1.12 17.22 7.95
C GLU A 85 -0.15 17.87 7.39
N THR A 86 -0.83 17.21 6.48
CA THR A 86 -2.10 17.68 5.91
C THR A 86 -3.05 16.51 5.80
N VAL A 87 -4.17 16.56 6.52
CA VAL A 87 -5.26 15.59 6.37
C VAL A 87 -5.87 15.81 4.99
N ILE A 88 -5.78 14.81 4.13
CA ILE A 88 -6.31 14.82 2.76
C ILE A 88 -7.73 14.23 2.75
N PHE A 89 -7.97 13.23 3.59
CA PHE A 89 -9.26 12.58 3.75
C PHE A 89 -9.40 12.08 5.19
N ASP A 90 -10.58 12.24 5.76
CA ASP A 90 -10.95 11.74 7.08
C ASP A 90 -12.26 10.96 6.92
N VAL A 91 -12.24 9.66 7.19
CA VAL A 91 -13.44 8.82 7.02
C VAL A 91 -14.52 9.19 8.03
N ASN A 92 -14.17 9.82 9.16
CA ASN A 92 -15.14 10.31 10.13
C ASN A 92 -16.02 11.43 9.57
N ASP A 93 -15.56 12.16 8.55
CA ASP A 93 -16.38 13.17 7.88
C ASP A 93 -17.57 12.54 7.12
N LEU A 94 -17.58 11.21 6.97
CA LEU A 94 -18.65 10.43 6.35
C LEU A 94 -19.58 9.76 7.38
N GLU A 95 -19.26 9.82 8.67
CA GLU A 95 -20.02 9.12 9.71
C GLU A 95 -21.46 9.64 9.83
N GLY A 96 -22.41 8.69 9.88
CA GLY A 96 -23.79 8.96 10.29
C GLY A 96 -23.92 9.00 11.81
N GLU A 97 -25.11 9.34 12.34
CA GLU A 97 -25.32 9.47 13.80
C GLU A 97 -25.07 8.17 14.60
N ASP A 98 -25.17 6.99 13.95
CA ASP A 98 -25.11 5.67 14.60
C ASP A 98 -24.06 4.71 13.97
N GLU A 99 -23.15 5.21 13.13
CA GLU A 99 -22.20 4.37 12.39
C GLU A 99 -20.77 4.83 12.59
N PHE A 100 -19.86 3.85 12.73
CA PHE A 100 -18.43 4.07 12.86
C PHE A 100 -17.70 3.56 11.63
N TYR A 101 -16.76 4.34 11.12
CA TYR A 101 -16.01 3.99 9.92
C TYR A 101 -14.52 3.87 10.24
N PHE A 102 -13.87 2.85 9.69
CA PHE A 102 -12.42 2.66 9.81
C PHE A 102 -11.85 2.36 8.43
N SER A 103 -10.86 3.12 7.99
CA SER A 103 -10.10 2.74 6.81
C SER A 103 -9.08 1.66 7.13
N SER A 104 -8.93 0.68 6.25
CA SER A 104 -7.86 -0.32 6.27
C SER A 104 -7.26 -0.44 4.88
N GLY A 105 -5.94 -0.28 4.76
CA GLY A 105 -5.22 -0.35 3.48
C GLY A 105 -5.67 0.66 2.42
N PHE A 106 -4.77 1.08 1.55
CA PHE A 106 -5.15 1.90 0.41
C PHE A 106 -4.21 1.72 -0.77
N ALA A 107 -4.74 1.95 -1.95
CA ALA A 107 -3.98 1.84 -3.18
C ALA A 107 -4.23 3.05 -4.07
N GLY A 108 -3.17 3.51 -4.72
CA GLY A 108 -3.34 4.37 -5.88
C GLY A 108 -3.98 3.59 -7.03
N THR A 109 -4.96 4.19 -7.69
CA THR A 109 -5.56 3.61 -8.90
C THR A 109 -4.90 4.16 -10.17
N HIS A 110 -5.04 3.43 -11.27
CA HIS A 110 -4.63 3.85 -12.61
C HIS A 110 -5.29 5.16 -13.09
N ARG A 111 -6.39 5.58 -12.44
CA ARG A 111 -7.08 6.85 -12.73
C ARG A 111 -6.52 8.03 -11.93
N GLY A 112 -5.73 7.76 -10.90
CA GLY A 112 -5.24 8.77 -9.95
C GLY A 112 -6.11 8.94 -8.70
N ASP A 113 -7.20 8.18 -8.59
CA ASP A 113 -7.99 8.09 -7.35
C ASP A 113 -7.26 7.22 -6.33
N ILE A 114 -7.66 7.33 -5.06
CA ILE A 114 -7.23 6.46 -3.98
C ILE A 114 -8.34 5.45 -3.71
N PHE A 115 -8.06 4.16 -3.90
CA PHE A 115 -8.93 3.09 -3.43
C PHE A 115 -8.64 2.79 -1.97
N MET A 116 -9.66 2.55 -1.17
CA MET A 116 -9.57 2.16 0.23
C MET A 116 -10.56 1.03 0.52
N SER A 117 -10.21 0.16 1.47
CA SER A 117 -11.25 -0.60 2.17
C SER A 117 -11.67 0.14 3.42
N ILE A 118 -12.98 0.28 3.62
CA ILE A 118 -13.55 0.96 4.77
C ILE A 118 -14.46 -0.02 5.48
N ARG A 119 -14.15 -0.31 6.73
CA ARG A 119 -15.04 -1.04 7.63
C ARG A 119 -16.11 -0.09 8.13
N ARG A 120 -17.37 -0.45 7.95
CA ARG A 120 -18.51 0.27 8.51
C ARG A 120 -19.19 -0.59 9.56
N ILE A 121 -19.32 -0.05 10.77
CA ILE A 121 -19.92 -0.71 11.93
C ILE A 121 -21.12 0.11 12.41
N GLY A 122 -22.31 -0.50 12.41
CA GLY A 122 -23.53 0.08 12.95
C GLY A 122 -24.41 -0.96 13.66
N PRO A 123 -25.59 -0.56 14.18
CA PRO A 123 -26.46 -1.45 14.94
C PRO A 123 -26.92 -2.70 14.18
N THR A 124 -26.99 -2.61 12.85
CA THR A 124 -27.44 -3.68 11.95
C THR A 124 -26.47 -4.00 10.82
N VAL A 125 -25.29 -3.37 10.80
CA VAL A 125 -24.32 -3.46 9.70
C VAL A 125 -22.91 -3.67 10.27
N ASN A 126 -22.16 -4.58 9.66
CA ASN A 126 -20.73 -4.78 9.88
C ASN A 126 -20.17 -5.34 8.57
N ASP A 127 -19.90 -4.44 7.62
CA ASP A 127 -19.41 -4.74 6.28
C ASP A 127 -18.08 -4.02 6.02
N TYR A 128 -17.37 -4.46 4.97
CA TYR A 128 -16.27 -3.68 4.41
C TYR A 128 -16.64 -3.30 3.00
N ILE A 129 -16.66 -2.00 2.78
CA ILE A 129 -16.94 -1.39 1.50
C ILE A 129 -15.60 -1.02 0.86
N GLY A 130 -15.43 -1.42 -0.39
CA GLY A 130 -14.45 -0.80 -1.26
C GLY A 130 -14.96 0.59 -1.63
N ALA A 131 -14.11 1.60 -1.51
CA ALA A 131 -14.44 2.96 -1.86
C ALA A 131 -13.28 3.63 -2.61
N THR A 132 -13.59 4.65 -3.40
CA THR A 132 -12.59 5.50 -4.03
C THR A 132 -12.76 6.95 -3.59
N TYR A 133 -11.64 7.62 -3.39
CA TYR A 133 -11.57 9.05 -3.11
C TYR A 133 -10.69 9.74 -4.17
N ASP A 134 -11.24 10.76 -4.83
CA ASP A 134 -10.49 11.63 -5.73
C ASP A 134 -9.90 12.80 -4.92
N PRO A 135 -8.57 12.85 -4.70
CA PRO A 135 -7.95 13.93 -3.91
C PRO A 135 -7.98 15.30 -4.60
N PHE A 136 -8.41 15.37 -5.87
CA PHE A 136 -8.52 16.60 -6.63
C PHE A 136 -9.89 17.26 -6.51
N SER A 137 -10.95 16.47 -6.73
CA SER A 137 -12.31 16.97 -6.62
C SER A 137 -12.85 16.90 -5.19
N GLY A 138 -12.25 16.05 -4.35
CA GLY A 138 -12.78 15.67 -3.05
C GLY A 138 -13.95 14.69 -3.15
N ASP A 139 -14.18 14.10 -4.32
CA ASP A 139 -15.31 13.20 -4.54
C ASP A 139 -15.03 11.84 -3.88
N PHE A 140 -15.94 11.45 -2.99
CA PHE A 140 -15.98 10.12 -2.40
C PHE A 140 -17.04 9.26 -3.10
N THR A 141 -16.69 8.03 -3.45
CA THR A 141 -17.60 7.08 -4.11
C THR A 141 -17.49 5.71 -3.44
N GLU A 142 -18.58 5.25 -2.85
CA GLU A 142 -18.73 3.85 -2.44
C GLU A 142 -18.88 2.96 -3.68
N LEU A 143 -18.20 1.81 -3.68
CA LEU A 143 -18.27 0.85 -4.77
C LEU A 143 -19.13 -0.35 -4.38
N ALA A 144 -18.51 -1.36 -3.77
CA ALA A 144 -19.15 -2.63 -3.45
C ALA A 144 -18.68 -3.15 -2.10
N ASP A 145 -19.50 -4.01 -1.50
CA ASP A 145 -19.08 -4.83 -0.35
C ASP A 145 -18.02 -5.83 -0.83
N ILE A 146 -16.79 -5.66 -0.33
CA ILE A 146 -15.63 -6.47 -0.65
C ILE A 146 -15.35 -7.53 0.42
N GLN A 147 -16.15 -7.59 1.50
CA GLN A 147 -15.99 -8.56 2.59
C GLN A 147 -17.02 -9.67 2.63
N SER A 148 -18.14 -9.57 1.91
CA SER A 148 -19.33 -10.46 2.04
C SER A 148 -19.07 -11.98 1.98
N GLY A 149 -17.84 -12.44 1.71
CA GLY A 149 -17.44 -13.86 1.80
C GLY A 149 -16.15 -14.22 2.57
N VAL A 150 -15.36 -13.29 3.13
CA VAL A 150 -13.91 -13.59 3.39
C VAL A 150 -13.42 -13.41 4.84
N GLY A 151 -14.07 -12.63 5.70
CA GLY A 151 -13.69 -12.55 7.13
C GLY A 151 -12.28 -11.99 7.45
N GLY A 152 -11.53 -11.52 6.44
CA GLY A 152 -10.20 -10.92 6.61
C GLY A 152 -10.25 -9.39 6.68
N LEU A 153 -9.30 -8.83 7.44
CA LEU A 153 -8.93 -7.40 7.45
C LEU A 153 -7.80 -7.22 6.45
N TYR A 154 -8.04 -6.53 5.33
CA TYR A 154 -6.99 -6.26 4.37
C TYR A 154 -6.11 -5.12 4.87
N PHE A 155 -4.84 -5.42 5.17
CA PHE A 155 -3.89 -4.43 5.68
C PHE A 155 -3.44 -3.45 4.58
N ASP A 156 -3.39 -3.92 3.34
CA ASP A 156 -2.94 -3.18 2.17
C ASP A 156 -3.63 -3.72 0.90
N HIS A 157 -3.68 -2.88 -0.13
CA HIS A 157 -4.21 -3.20 -1.46
C HIS A 157 -3.20 -2.84 -2.57
N GLN A 158 -3.28 -3.53 -3.70
CA GLN A 158 -2.53 -3.15 -4.90
C GLN A 158 -3.39 -3.34 -6.14
N GLU A 159 -3.56 -2.29 -6.95
CA GLU A 159 -4.23 -2.44 -8.25
C GLU A 159 -3.29 -3.15 -9.23
N ILE A 160 -3.76 -4.23 -9.86
CA ILE A 160 -2.99 -4.99 -10.87
C ILE A 160 -3.60 -4.90 -12.27
N ALA A 161 -4.84 -4.43 -12.36
CA ALA A 161 -5.52 -4.05 -13.59
C ALA A 161 -6.75 -3.19 -13.21
N PRO A 162 -7.37 -2.45 -14.14
CA PRO A 162 -8.56 -1.66 -13.84
C PRO A 162 -9.64 -2.44 -13.08
N ASN A 163 -9.95 -1.98 -11.87
CA ASN A 163 -10.89 -2.61 -10.92
C ASN A 163 -10.47 -4.00 -10.40
N ARG A 164 -9.23 -4.45 -10.59
CA ARG A 164 -8.71 -5.73 -10.09
C ARG A 164 -7.61 -5.45 -9.08
N PHE A 165 -7.87 -5.80 -7.83
CA PHE A 165 -6.99 -5.50 -6.71
C PHE A 165 -6.50 -6.79 -6.04
N LEU A 166 -5.27 -6.73 -5.55
CA LEU A 166 -4.75 -7.62 -4.52
C LEU A 166 -5.15 -7.06 -3.15
N GLY A 167 -5.49 -7.94 -2.20
CA GLY A 167 -5.67 -7.60 -0.79
C GLY A 167 -4.81 -8.51 0.08
N ALA A 168 -4.04 -7.92 0.99
CA ALA A 168 -3.17 -8.64 1.92
C ALA A 168 -3.96 -9.10 3.15
N ASP A 169 -4.22 -10.40 3.26
CA ASP A 169 -4.98 -11.01 4.35
C ASP A 169 -4.02 -11.70 5.33
N PHE A 170 -3.45 -10.89 6.22
CA PHE A 170 -2.47 -11.30 7.22
C PHE A 170 -2.96 -12.45 8.11
N GLU A 171 -4.21 -12.42 8.56
CA GLU A 171 -4.73 -13.40 9.52
C GLU A 171 -4.89 -14.81 8.92
N ASN A 172 -5.06 -14.89 7.60
CA ASN A 172 -5.26 -16.14 6.87
C ASN A 172 -4.05 -16.55 6.01
N ASP A 173 -2.90 -15.89 6.17
CA ASP A 173 -1.68 -16.13 5.38
C ASP A 173 -1.95 -16.17 3.85
N SER A 174 -2.83 -15.26 3.38
CA SER A 174 -3.34 -15.33 2.01
C SER A 174 -3.36 -13.98 1.29
N ILE A 175 -3.30 -14.03 -0.04
CA ILE A 175 -3.54 -12.89 -0.93
C ILE A 175 -4.82 -13.15 -1.69
N ARG A 176 -5.75 -12.20 -1.60
CA ARG A 176 -7.02 -12.24 -2.34
C ARG A 176 -6.93 -11.36 -3.58
N VAL A 177 -7.51 -11.82 -4.67
CA VAL A 177 -7.74 -11.03 -5.87
C VAL A 177 -9.23 -10.76 -5.95
N PHE A 178 -9.64 -9.52 -6.04
CA PHE A 178 -11.06 -9.17 -6.12
C PHE A 178 -11.33 -8.06 -7.13
N ASN A 179 -12.59 -7.97 -7.55
CA ASN A 179 -13.06 -6.87 -8.37
C ASN A 179 -13.59 -5.75 -7.47
N SER A 180 -12.97 -4.57 -7.48
CA SER A 180 -13.38 -3.46 -6.59
C SER A 180 -14.76 -2.88 -6.94
N ALA A 181 -15.18 -2.96 -8.21
CA ALA A 181 -16.48 -2.45 -8.65
C ALA A 181 -17.64 -3.39 -8.30
N SER A 182 -17.40 -4.71 -8.25
CA SER A 182 -18.45 -5.70 -7.97
C SER A 182 -18.33 -6.38 -6.61
N GLY A 183 -17.22 -6.21 -5.90
CA GLY A 183 -16.95 -6.85 -4.60
C GLY A 183 -16.65 -8.36 -4.69
N MET A 184 -16.56 -8.92 -5.90
CA MET A 184 -16.45 -10.37 -6.08
C MET A 184 -14.99 -10.83 -6.01
N GLU A 185 -14.73 -11.88 -5.24
CA GLU A 185 -13.46 -12.61 -5.28
C GLU A 185 -13.26 -13.22 -6.68
N ILE A 186 -12.07 -13.01 -7.24
CA ILE A 186 -11.59 -13.55 -8.51
C ILE A 186 -10.69 -14.76 -8.25
N ALA A 187 -9.79 -14.65 -7.27
CA ALA A 187 -8.86 -15.71 -6.89
C ALA A 187 -8.39 -15.52 -5.44
N SER A 188 -7.85 -16.58 -4.85
CA SER A 188 -7.19 -16.58 -3.55
C SER A 188 -5.95 -17.44 -3.61
N TYR A 189 -4.88 -16.96 -2.99
CA TYR A 189 -3.60 -17.64 -2.93
C TYR A 189 -3.19 -17.78 -1.46
N ASP A 190 -3.12 -19.01 -0.97
CA ASP A 190 -2.45 -19.32 0.30
C ASP A 190 -0.94 -19.28 0.06
N ILE A 191 -0.26 -18.36 0.75
CA ILE A 191 1.17 -18.09 0.55
C ILE A 191 2.02 -18.58 1.73
N GLY A 192 1.40 -19.09 2.80
CA GLY A 192 2.10 -19.71 3.93
C GLY A 192 2.87 -18.77 4.85
N PHE A 193 2.63 -17.46 4.74
CA PHE A 193 3.11 -16.41 5.64
C PHE A 193 2.11 -15.25 5.64
N GLY A 194 2.10 -14.43 6.69
CA GLY A 194 1.16 -13.33 6.84
C GLY A 194 1.60 -12.11 6.02
N PRO A 195 0.99 -11.82 4.86
CA PRO A 195 1.32 -10.63 4.09
C PRO A 195 0.80 -9.39 4.82
N VAL A 196 1.58 -8.31 4.82
CA VAL A 196 1.14 -7.02 5.37
C VAL A 196 1.06 -5.94 4.32
N SER A 197 1.89 -5.99 3.27
CA SER A 197 1.93 -4.96 2.25
C SER A 197 2.44 -5.45 0.89
N PHE A 198 2.08 -4.73 -0.17
CA PHE A 198 2.56 -4.92 -1.52
C PHE A 198 3.55 -3.83 -1.93
N LEU A 199 4.50 -4.20 -2.78
CA LEU A 199 5.47 -3.28 -3.36
C LEU A 199 5.58 -3.56 -4.86
N GLU A 200 5.05 -2.66 -5.68
CA GLU A 200 5.25 -2.71 -7.13
C GLU A 200 6.55 -2.00 -7.53
N LEU A 201 7.46 -2.75 -8.14
CA LEU A 201 8.68 -2.24 -8.76
C LEU A 201 8.67 -2.57 -10.26
N ALA A 202 9.55 -1.93 -11.02
CA ALA A 202 9.74 -2.25 -12.44
C ALA A 202 10.08 -3.74 -12.71
N SER A 203 10.61 -4.45 -11.71
CA SER A 203 10.91 -5.89 -11.78
C SER A 203 9.71 -6.80 -11.47
N GLY A 204 8.59 -6.25 -11.00
CA GLY A 204 7.38 -6.99 -10.63
C GLY A 204 6.84 -6.59 -9.26
N ILE A 205 5.83 -7.36 -8.81
CA ILE A 205 5.18 -7.18 -7.52
C ILE A 205 5.94 -7.98 -6.46
N PHE A 206 6.14 -7.35 -5.31
CA PHE A 206 6.66 -7.99 -4.11
C PHE A 206 5.63 -7.92 -2.99
N VAL A 207 5.71 -8.89 -2.09
CA VAL A 207 4.89 -9.00 -0.89
C VAL A 207 5.83 -8.90 0.29
N LEU A 208 5.48 -8.01 1.21
CA LEU A 208 6.17 -7.79 2.47
C LEU A 208 5.43 -8.53 3.58
N ASP A 209 6.17 -9.22 4.43
CA ASP A 209 5.66 -9.71 5.73
C ASP A 209 6.04 -8.76 6.87
N ARG A 210 5.37 -8.93 8.03
CA ARG A 210 5.57 -8.10 9.23
C ARG A 210 7.00 -8.07 9.76
N ASP A 211 7.77 -9.14 9.51
CA ASP A 211 9.11 -9.37 10.03
C ASP A 211 10.19 -8.94 9.01
N GLY A 212 9.77 -8.31 7.91
CA GLY A 212 10.64 -7.77 6.87
C GLY A 212 11.07 -8.79 5.81
N GLY A 213 10.47 -9.97 5.77
CA GLY A 213 10.61 -10.88 4.64
C GLY A 213 10.00 -10.27 3.38
N LEU A 214 10.78 -10.24 2.31
CA LEU A 214 10.38 -9.75 1.01
C LEU A 214 10.29 -10.92 0.04
N HIS A 215 9.15 -11.06 -0.63
CA HIS A 215 8.85 -12.17 -1.53
C HIS A 215 8.43 -11.63 -2.89
N SER A 216 9.00 -12.12 -3.99
CA SER A 216 8.44 -11.85 -5.31
C SER A 216 7.10 -12.57 -5.45
N PHE A 217 6.12 -11.96 -6.12
CA PHE A 217 4.78 -12.51 -6.29
C PHE A 217 4.30 -12.40 -7.74
N ASP A 218 3.78 -13.50 -8.26
CA ASP A 218 3.12 -13.57 -9.57
C ASP A 218 1.60 -13.56 -9.39
N ALA A 219 0.96 -12.45 -9.75
CA ALA A 219 -0.48 -12.25 -9.59
C ALA A 219 -1.36 -13.09 -10.55
N ASP A 220 -0.77 -13.77 -11.54
CA ASP A 220 -1.53 -14.64 -12.44
C ASP A 220 -1.71 -16.04 -11.87
N ASN A 221 -0.73 -16.55 -11.11
CA ASN A 221 -0.73 -17.92 -10.60
C ASN A 221 -0.49 -18.05 -9.08
N GLY A 222 -0.21 -16.95 -8.39
CA GLY A 222 0.03 -16.91 -6.95
C GLY A 222 1.41 -17.41 -6.51
N ALA A 223 2.33 -17.67 -7.45
CA ALA A 223 3.65 -18.17 -7.11
C ALA A 223 4.43 -17.11 -6.32
N THR A 224 5.04 -17.56 -5.22
CA THR A 224 5.92 -16.74 -4.39
C THR A 224 7.34 -17.27 -4.40
N SER A 225 8.31 -16.37 -4.25
CA SER A 225 9.71 -16.74 -4.01
C SER A 225 10.33 -15.77 -3.03
N TYR A 226 10.99 -16.30 -2.00
CA TYR A 226 11.69 -15.47 -1.03
C TYR A 226 12.87 -14.76 -1.70
N TYR A 227 12.86 -13.44 -1.63
CA TYR A 227 13.89 -12.58 -2.20
C TYR A 227 14.99 -12.29 -1.16
N GLY A 228 14.59 -11.94 0.06
CA GLY A 228 15.51 -11.62 1.15
C GLY A 228 14.79 -10.99 2.35
N SER A 229 15.53 -10.64 3.39
CA SER A 229 15.00 -9.95 4.56
C SER A 229 15.53 -8.54 4.64
N ILE A 230 14.62 -7.60 4.87
CA ILE A 230 14.92 -6.24 5.25
C ILE A 230 15.56 -6.26 6.65
N THR A 231 16.55 -5.42 6.87
CA THR A 231 17.27 -5.31 8.16
C THR A 231 17.44 -3.85 8.53
N GLY A 232 17.68 -3.52 9.81
CA GLY A 232 17.91 -2.13 10.23
C GLY A 232 16.65 -1.33 10.56
N PHE A 233 15.48 -1.98 10.61
CA PHE A 233 14.26 -1.43 11.17
C PHE A 233 13.97 -2.00 12.56
N SER A 234 12.98 -1.45 13.25
CA SER A 234 12.51 -1.92 14.55
C SER A 234 11.00 -2.06 14.56
N GLY A 235 10.49 -3.08 15.25
CA GLY A 235 9.06 -3.35 15.35
C GLY A 235 8.52 -4.13 14.17
N ASP A 236 7.20 -4.06 13.97
CA ASP A 236 6.51 -4.68 12.84
C ASP A 236 6.44 -3.70 11.67
N LEU A 237 6.66 -4.19 10.45
CA LEU A 237 6.37 -3.44 9.23
C LEU A 237 4.89 -3.61 8.85
N LEU A 238 4.25 -2.56 8.34
CA LEU A 238 2.84 -2.58 7.92
C LEU A 238 2.60 -2.00 6.53
N GLY A 239 3.52 -1.20 5.98
CA GLY A 239 3.37 -0.61 4.65
C GLY A 239 4.68 -0.59 3.87
N ALA A 240 4.56 -0.61 2.55
CA ALA A 240 5.66 -0.54 1.61
C ALA A 240 5.25 0.36 0.43
N ALA A 241 6.19 1.17 -0.05
CA ALA A 241 5.94 2.04 -1.19
C ALA A 241 7.18 2.12 -2.07
N SER A 242 6.99 2.05 -3.39
CA SER A 242 8.06 2.31 -4.34
C SER A 242 8.36 3.80 -4.43
N THR A 243 9.47 4.17 -5.06
CA THR A 243 9.75 5.56 -5.39
C THR A 243 8.93 6.07 -6.58
N GLU A 244 8.15 5.20 -7.22
CA GLU A 244 7.28 5.63 -8.32
C GLU A 244 6.19 6.55 -7.78
N ILE A 245 6.02 7.68 -8.45
CA ILE A 245 5.23 8.78 -7.91
C ILE A 245 3.76 8.46 -8.14
N PHE A 246 3.04 8.13 -7.06
CA PHE A 246 1.59 8.31 -7.04
C PHE A 246 1.31 9.80 -7.02
N ARG A 247 0.74 10.35 -8.09
CA ARG A 247 0.49 11.79 -8.14
C ARG A 247 -0.73 12.12 -7.31
N VAL A 248 -0.51 12.62 -6.09
CA VAL A 248 -1.46 13.46 -5.35
C VAL A 248 -1.01 14.91 -5.52
N PRO A 249 -1.66 15.71 -6.38
CA PRO A 249 -1.27 17.08 -6.56
C PRO A 249 -1.62 17.87 -5.31
N ALA A 250 -0.74 18.81 -4.96
CA ALA A 250 -0.91 19.61 -3.77
C ALA A 250 -2.33 20.19 -3.71
N PRO A 251 -3.01 20.12 -2.55
CA PRO A 251 -4.31 20.78 -2.38
C PRO A 251 -4.13 22.21 -2.84
N GLY A 252 -4.93 22.59 -3.84
CA GLY A 252 -4.72 23.81 -4.60
C GLY A 252 -4.54 24.98 -3.64
N THR A 253 -3.36 25.60 -3.67
CA THR A 253 -3.23 27.00 -3.26
C THR A 253 -4.14 27.79 -4.18
N GLY A 254 -5.39 27.96 -3.77
CA GLY A 254 -6.26 28.96 -4.34
C GLY A 254 -5.58 30.30 -4.14
N LEU A 255 -4.92 30.81 -5.18
CA LEU A 255 -5.03 32.19 -5.64
C LEU A 255 -4.07 32.51 -6.80
N LEU A 256 -4.60 33.39 -7.66
CA LEU A 256 -3.90 34.31 -8.55
C LEU A 256 -3.29 33.69 -9.80
N MET A 257 -4.11 33.58 -10.85
CA MET A 257 -3.85 34.29 -12.11
C MET A 257 -5.11 34.39 -12.97
N GLY A 258 -5.66 35.61 -13.04
CA GLY A 258 -6.14 36.20 -14.29
C GLY A 258 -7.46 35.70 -14.89
N PHE A 259 -8.59 36.10 -14.31
CA PHE A 259 -9.76 36.46 -15.13
C PHE A 259 -10.36 37.78 -14.65
N ALA A 260 -9.75 38.87 -15.10
CA ALA A 260 -10.50 40.09 -15.38
C ALA A 260 -11.32 39.84 -16.65
N GLY A 261 -12.65 39.77 -16.51
CA GLY A 261 -13.56 39.68 -17.65
C GLY A 261 -14.86 38.94 -17.29
N LEU A 262 -15.83 39.61 -16.64
CA LEU A 262 -17.06 40.06 -17.31
C LEU A 262 -17.92 38.91 -17.90
N ILE A 263 -19.01 38.51 -17.21
CA ILE A 263 -20.42 38.87 -17.54
C ILE A 263 -21.46 37.91 -16.93
N ALA A 264 -22.41 38.55 -16.23
CA ALA A 264 -23.85 38.26 -16.04
C ALA A 264 -24.36 37.00 -15.32
N VAL A 265 -24.79 37.23 -14.07
CA VAL A 265 -26.20 37.21 -13.62
C VAL A 265 -27.20 36.47 -14.53
N ARG A 266 -27.82 35.41 -14.00
CA ARG A 266 -29.29 35.28 -14.01
C ARG A 266 -29.81 34.36 -12.89
N ARG A 267 -30.39 34.97 -11.86
CA ARG A 267 -31.39 34.32 -10.99
C ARG A 267 -32.56 33.81 -11.83
N ARG A 268 -33.05 32.61 -11.56
CA ARG A 268 -34.49 32.31 -11.65
C ARG A 268 -34.94 31.44 -10.48
N ARG A 269 -36.19 31.72 -10.13
CA ARG A 269 -36.97 31.27 -8.98
C ARG A 269 -37.19 29.78 -8.97
#